data_AF-A0AAE3ASN1-F1
#
_entry.id   AF-A0AAE3ASN1-F1
#
_cell.length_a   1.000
_cell.length_b   1.000
_cell.length_c   1.000
_cell.angle_alpha   90.00
_cell.angle_beta   90.00
_cell.angle_gamma   90.00
#
_symmetry.space_group_name_H-M   'P 1'
#
loop_
_entity.id
_entity.type
_entity.pdbx_description
1 polymer ?
#
loop_
_entity_poly.entity_id
_entity_poly.type
_entity_poly.pdbx_seq_one_letter_code
_entity_poly.pdbx_strand_id
1 'polypeptide(L)'
;MGQVNCRKHYLSLRKSLVLYVIAFVVLAVFLSVTTFSICGSAAEGIRASYPPSGEKYYLTNEQGEQLGDGAYIGIVPVPMSKEDERTIALLEKLPIVATPIYSAFCIIAAALLFYRNRLKKPLAELRTASEKIANNDLDFSIDYDNNDELGQLCASFEIMRTTLADNFSKMWRQVEERKALNAAFAHDLRTPLTVLKGYNEMLQTSDNSQTMETAATMGKHISRMENYVSSMSNIRRMEDTQPEYKLIDLQPLVSSLYDSAKIICTKNGKELILQNDISVLQLSLDSAFISQVCNNLISNAVRYARTLVTISFTLHDNGLLLSVSDDGNGFDKDSLQKAANPYFTGESNHSEHFGLGLYICKLLCEHHNGYLQIRNTVNGANVSAYFKSPTL
;
A
#
# COMPACT_ATOMS: atom_id res chain seq x y z
N MET A 1 -28.77 3.24 -27.18
CA MET A 1 -29.13 4.58 -26.67
C MET A 1 -27.85 5.28 -26.27
N GLY A 2 -27.32 6.14 -27.15
CA GLY A 2 -26.07 6.87 -26.89
C GLY A 2 -26.37 8.10 -26.02
N GLN A 3 -25.79 8.14 -24.82
CA GLN A 3 -25.75 9.37 -24.03
C GLN A 3 -24.76 10.32 -24.70
N VAL A 4 -25.29 11.40 -25.27
CA VAL A 4 -24.53 12.56 -25.70
C VAL A 4 -24.01 13.24 -24.42
N ASN A 5 -22.78 12.90 -24.01
CA ASN A 5 -22.10 13.62 -22.94
C ASN A 5 -21.87 15.06 -23.40
N CYS A 6 -22.72 15.97 -22.91
CA CYS A 6 -22.46 17.40 -22.96
C CYS A 6 -21.20 17.69 -22.13
N ARG A 7 -20.02 17.57 -22.74
CA ARG A 7 -18.74 17.98 -22.18
C ARG A 7 -18.86 19.44 -21.75
N LYS A 8 -18.87 19.68 -20.44
CA LYS A 8 -18.83 21.05 -19.92
C LYS A 8 -17.46 21.61 -20.23
N HIS A 9 -17.40 22.50 -21.22
CA HIS A 9 -16.17 23.16 -21.64
C HIS A 9 -15.77 24.19 -20.58
N TYR A 10 -15.18 23.72 -19.49
CA TYR A 10 -14.61 24.60 -18.49
C TYR A 10 -13.32 25.23 -19.04
N LEU A 11 -13.15 26.53 -18.79
CA LEU A 11 -11.89 27.22 -19.04
C LEU A 11 -10.75 26.51 -18.27
N SER A 12 -9.55 26.54 -18.83
CA SER A 12 -8.36 26.05 -18.14
C SER A 12 -8.24 26.65 -16.76
N LEU A 13 -7.62 25.93 -15.84
CA LEU A 13 -7.51 26.28 -14.43
C LEU A 13 -6.84 27.64 -14.26
N ARG A 14 -5.83 27.92 -15.09
CA ARG A 14 -5.16 29.23 -15.19
C ARG A 14 -6.12 30.34 -15.63
N LYS A 15 -6.89 30.13 -16.69
CA LYS A 15 -7.87 31.13 -17.17
C LYS A 15 -8.98 31.36 -16.15
N SER A 16 -9.45 30.31 -15.48
CA SER A 16 -10.42 30.42 -14.39
C SER A 16 -9.84 31.21 -13.22
N LEU A 17 -8.58 31.01 -12.84
CA LEU A 17 -7.94 31.77 -11.77
C LEU A 17 -7.85 33.26 -12.13
N VAL A 18 -7.40 33.58 -13.34
CA VAL A 18 -7.33 34.96 -13.83
C VAL A 18 -8.71 35.62 -13.83
N LEU A 19 -9.77 34.92 -14.26
CA LEU A 19 -11.14 35.45 -14.23
C LEU A 19 -11.64 35.75 -12.82
N TYR A 20 -11.35 34.88 -11.84
CA TYR A 20 -11.69 35.13 -10.44
C TYR A 20 -10.94 36.35 -9.91
N VAL A 21 -9.63 36.45 -10.16
CA VAL A 21 -8.82 37.60 -9.73
C VAL A 21 -9.37 38.89 -10.33
N ILE A 22 -9.64 38.93 -11.64
CA ILE A 22 -10.17 40.13 -12.32
C ILE A 22 -11.54 40.51 -11.72
N ALA A 23 -12.46 39.56 -11.56
CA ALA A 23 -13.80 39.86 -11.04
C ALA A 23 -13.74 40.46 -9.62
N PHE A 24 -12.89 39.91 -8.75
CA PHE A 24 -12.74 40.40 -7.38
C PHE A 24 -11.94 41.70 -7.27
N VAL A 25 -10.97 41.94 -8.17
CA VAL A 25 -10.28 43.24 -8.28
C VAL A 25 -11.26 44.32 -8.72
N VAL A 26 -12.10 44.06 -9.73
CA VAL A 26 -13.14 45.00 -10.17
C VAL A 26 -14.11 45.30 -9.03
N LEU A 27 -14.52 44.28 -8.26
CA LEU A 27 -15.37 44.46 -7.09
C LEU A 27 -14.70 45.32 -6.00
N ALA A 28 -13.42 45.09 -5.70
CA ALA A 28 -12.67 45.88 -4.72
C ALA A 28 -12.55 47.35 -5.15
N VAL A 29 -12.25 47.60 -6.43
CA VAL A 29 -12.19 48.96 -7.00
C VAL A 29 -13.56 49.62 -6.92
N PHE A 30 -14.64 48.91 -7.29
CA PHE A 30 -16.00 49.44 -7.20
C PHE A 30 -16.38 49.82 -5.76
N LEU A 31 -16.12 48.95 -4.78
CA LEU A 31 -16.36 49.24 -3.36
C LEU A 31 -15.54 50.43 -2.85
N SER A 32 -14.29 50.56 -3.30
CA SER A 32 -13.41 51.65 -2.90
C SER A 32 -13.86 53.00 -3.49
N VAL A 33 -14.19 53.02 -4.79
CA VAL A 33 -14.68 54.23 -5.48
C VAL A 33 -16.02 54.67 -4.91
N THR A 34 -16.96 53.75 -4.71
CA THR A 34 -18.26 54.08 -4.11
C THR A 34 -18.12 54.62 -2.69
N THR A 35 -17.26 54.03 -1.87
CA THR A 35 -16.97 54.53 -0.51
C THR A 35 -16.35 55.93 -0.56
N PHE A 36 -15.39 56.15 -1.47
CA PHE A 36 -14.75 57.46 -1.64
C PHE A 36 -15.78 58.53 -2.06
N SER A 37 -16.63 58.24 -3.06
CA SER A 37 -17.66 59.17 -3.52
C SER A 37 -18.69 59.49 -2.43
N ILE A 38 -19.19 58.49 -1.70
CA ILE A 38 -20.16 58.71 -0.62
C ILE A 38 -19.56 59.56 0.50
N CYS A 39 -18.33 59.25 0.93
CA CYS A 39 -17.66 60.02 1.99
C CYS A 39 -17.35 61.45 1.54
N GLY A 40 -16.91 61.63 0.28
CA GLY A 40 -16.65 62.93 -0.31
C GLY A 40 -17.91 63.80 -0.37
N SER A 41 -19.01 63.26 -0.92
CA SER A 41 -20.29 63.98 -0.97
C SER A 41 -20.85 64.32 0.41
N ALA A 42 -20.70 63.42 1.39
CA ALA A 42 -21.10 63.69 2.76
C ALA A 42 -20.27 64.83 3.39
N ALA A 43 -18.95 64.83 3.19
CA ALA A 43 -18.06 65.87 3.70
C ALA A 43 -18.33 67.23 3.03
N GLU A 44 -18.57 67.25 1.71
CA GLU A 44 -18.96 68.46 0.99
C GLU A 44 -20.32 69.01 1.46
N GLY A 45 -21.30 68.14 1.72
CA GLY A 45 -22.59 68.54 2.27
C GLY A 45 -22.48 69.25 3.63
N ILE A 46 -21.59 68.76 4.51
CA ILE A 46 -21.29 69.42 5.79
C ILE A 46 -20.60 70.76 5.54
N ARG A 47 -19.57 70.81 4.69
CA ARG A 47 -18.86 72.07 4.35
C ARG A 47 -19.78 73.13 3.75
N ALA A 48 -20.75 72.75 2.92
CA ALA A 48 -21.72 73.66 2.31
C ALA A 48 -22.63 74.35 3.34
N SER A 49 -22.79 73.77 4.53
CA SER A 49 -23.53 74.38 5.65
C SER A 49 -22.76 75.55 6.30
N TYR A 50 -21.48 75.73 5.96
CA TYR A 50 -20.59 76.78 6.45
C TYR A 50 -20.04 77.62 5.28
N PRO A 51 -20.89 78.37 4.55
CA PRO A 51 -20.43 79.20 3.44
C PRO A 51 -19.46 80.29 3.93
N PRO A 52 -18.49 80.68 3.11
CA PRO A 52 -17.58 81.78 3.45
C PRO A 52 -18.37 83.06 3.74
N SER A 53 -18.12 83.69 4.89
CA SER A 53 -18.72 84.98 5.24
C SER A 53 -17.84 86.12 4.74
N GLY A 54 -18.43 87.04 3.97
CA GLY A 54 -17.76 88.23 3.45
C GLY A 54 -18.80 89.17 2.83
N GLU A 55 -18.48 90.45 2.73
CA GLU A 55 -19.32 91.39 2.00
C GLU A 55 -19.17 91.13 0.49
N LYS A 56 -20.31 90.97 -0.18
CA LYS A 56 -20.35 90.75 -1.62
C LYS A 56 -20.38 92.12 -2.31
N TYR A 57 -19.28 92.48 -2.96
CA TYR A 57 -19.15 93.76 -3.65
C TYR A 57 -19.53 93.61 -5.11
N TYR A 58 -20.31 94.57 -5.61
CA TYR A 58 -20.72 94.62 -7.01
C TYR A 58 -19.99 95.77 -7.70
N LEU A 59 -19.55 95.54 -8.93
CA LEU A 59 -19.07 96.63 -9.79
C LEU A 59 -20.30 97.36 -10.34
N THR A 60 -20.32 98.68 -10.29
CA THR A 60 -21.38 99.50 -10.91
C THR A 60 -20.79 100.46 -11.93
N ASN A 61 -21.50 100.74 -13.02
CA ASN A 61 -21.15 101.81 -13.96
C ASN A 61 -21.47 103.20 -13.35
N GLU A 62 -21.08 104.29 -14.03
CA GLU A 62 -21.31 105.67 -13.57
C GLU A 62 -22.80 106.04 -13.43
N GLN A 63 -23.71 105.24 -14.01
CA GLN A 63 -25.16 105.41 -13.91
C GLN A 63 -25.77 104.56 -12.77
N GLY A 64 -24.94 103.83 -12.02
CA GLY A 64 -25.35 102.97 -10.91
C GLY A 64 -25.86 101.60 -11.33
N GLU A 65 -25.74 101.20 -12.60
CA GLU A 65 -26.13 99.87 -13.06
C GLU A 65 -25.07 98.83 -12.68
N GLN A 66 -25.54 97.71 -12.13
CA GLN A 66 -24.70 96.59 -11.70
C GLN A 66 -24.09 95.85 -12.90
N LEU A 67 -22.76 95.73 -12.89
CA LEU A 67 -21.96 94.98 -13.86
C LEU A 67 -21.48 93.66 -13.22
N GLY A 68 -22.15 92.56 -13.55
CA GLY A 68 -21.76 91.19 -13.17
C GLY A 68 -22.29 90.68 -11.82
N ASP A 69 -21.87 89.47 -11.44
CA ASP A 69 -22.43 88.72 -10.31
C ASP A 69 -21.86 89.09 -8.93
N GLY A 70 -20.93 90.06 -8.87
CA GLY A 70 -20.25 90.51 -7.65
C GLY A 70 -19.17 89.57 -7.13
N ALA A 71 -18.18 90.11 -6.42
CA ALA A 71 -17.05 89.37 -5.84
C ALA A 71 -17.00 89.57 -4.31
N TYR A 72 -16.69 88.51 -3.57
CA TYR A 72 -16.47 88.59 -2.12
C TYR A 72 -15.05 89.08 -1.84
N ILE A 73 -14.91 90.16 -1.07
CA ILE A 73 -13.60 90.66 -0.61
C ILE A 73 -13.49 90.40 0.89
N GLY A 74 -12.45 89.67 1.31
CA GLY A 74 -12.23 89.31 2.72
C GLY A 74 -13.09 88.12 3.17
N ILE A 75 -12.75 86.92 2.70
CA ILE A 75 -13.38 85.68 3.14
C ILE A 75 -12.96 85.41 4.60
N VAL A 76 -13.87 85.62 5.55
CA VAL A 76 -13.70 85.10 6.91
C VAL A 76 -14.35 83.71 6.94
N PRO A 77 -13.56 82.63 7.10
CA PRO A 77 -14.13 81.29 7.22
C PRO A 77 -15.02 81.26 8.46
N VAL A 78 -16.27 80.82 8.28
CA VAL A 78 -17.19 80.61 9.40
C VAL A 78 -16.61 79.47 10.26
N PRO A 79 -16.39 79.67 11.57
CA PRO A 79 -15.83 78.63 12.42
C PRO A 79 -16.79 77.43 12.43
N MET A 80 -16.30 76.27 12.00
CA MET A 80 -17.05 75.02 12.06
C MET A 80 -17.23 74.56 13.51
N SER A 81 -18.32 73.84 13.78
CA SER A 81 -18.46 73.11 15.04
C SER A 81 -17.35 72.07 15.18
N LYS A 82 -16.81 71.90 16.39
CA LYS A 82 -15.81 70.86 16.70
C LYS A 82 -16.32 69.45 16.39
N GLU A 83 -17.63 69.24 16.41
CA GLU A 83 -18.25 67.97 16.03
C GLU A 83 -18.16 67.76 14.51
N ASP A 84 -18.44 68.78 13.71
CA ASP A 84 -18.38 68.72 12.25
C ASP A 84 -16.94 68.64 11.71
N GLU A 85 -15.98 69.28 12.36
CA GLU A 85 -14.56 69.10 12.05
C GLU A 85 -14.12 67.65 12.26
N ARG A 86 -14.59 67.02 13.35
CA ARG A 86 -14.29 65.60 13.64
C ARG A 86 -14.96 64.65 12.66
N THR A 87 -16.22 64.90 12.29
CA THR A 87 -16.93 64.05 11.32
C THR A 87 -16.31 64.15 9.94
N ILE A 88 -15.94 65.34 9.47
CA ILE A 88 -15.20 65.51 8.21
C ILE A 88 -13.86 64.78 8.25
N ALA A 89 -13.08 64.94 9.32
CA ALA A 89 -11.80 64.24 9.46
C ALA A 89 -11.97 62.71 9.41
N LEU A 90 -13.03 62.17 10.03
CA LEU A 90 -13.35 60.74 9.95
C LEU A 90 -13.75 60.32 8.53
N LEU A 91 -14.60 61.09 7.85
CA LEU A 91 -15.03 60.83 6.48
C LEU A 91 -13.86 60.85 5.48
N GLU A 92 -12.84 61.67 5.71
CA GLU A 92 -11.64 61.70 4.88
C GLU A 92 -10.67 60.53 5.15
N LYS A 93 -10.58 60.07 6.40
CA LYS A 93 -9.71 58.94 6.77
C LYS A 93 -10.35 57.58 6.47
N LEU A 94 -11.67 57.48 6.47
CA LEU A 94 -12.39 56.21 6.28
C LEU A 94 -12.07 55.53 4.93
N PRO A 95 -12.08 56.20 3.76
CA PRO A 95 -11.72 55.57 2.49
C PRO A 95 -10.28 55.04 2.44
N ILE A 96 -9.33 55.73 3.10
CA ILE A 96 -7.92 55.34 3.15
C ILE A 96 -7.75 54.00 3.88
N VAL A 97 -8.53 53.79 4.95
CA VAL A 97 -8.50 52.53 5.73
C VAL A 97 -9.38 51.46 5.10
N ALA A 98 -10.52 51.82 4.52
CA ALA A 98 -11.45 50.86 3.92
C ALA A 98 -10.89 50.18 2.66
N THR A 99 -10.16 50.93 1.81
CA THR A 99 -9.58 50.42 0.56
C THR A 99 -8.68 49.17 0.72
N PRO A 100 -7.68 49.15 1.63
CA PRO A 100 -6.88 47.95 1.87
C PRO A 100 -7.69 46.80 2.49
N ILE A 101 -8.71 47.10 3.32
CA ILE A 101 -9.59 46.09 3.92
C ILE A 101 -10.41 45.38 2.84
N TYR A 102 -11.07 46.14 1.94
CA TYR A 102 -11.82 45.56 0.83
C TYR A 102 -10.93 44.75 -0.11
N SER A 103 -9.74 45.27 -0.41
CA SER A 103 -8.78 44.57 -1.27
C SER A 103 -8.35 43.23 -0.66
N ALA A 104 -7.97 43.22 0.62
CA ALA A 104 -7.60 41.99 1.32
C ALA A 104 -8.76 40.98 1.39
N PHE A 105 -9.97 41.45 1.71
CA PHE A 105 -11.16 40.61 1.75
C PHE A 105 -11.48 40.00 0.39
N CYS A 106 -11.44 40.79 -0.69
CA CYS A 106 -11.69 40.31 -2.05
C CYS A 106 -10.65 39.28 -2.51
N ILE A 107 -9.37 39.46 -2.18
CA ILE A 107 -8.31 38.50 -2.49
C ILE A 107 -8.55 37.16 -1.77
N ILE A 108 -8.85 37.20 -0.47
CA ILE A 108 -9.13 36.00 0.33
C ILE A 108 -10.38 35.30 -0.21
N ALA A 109 -11.46 36.04 -0.48
CA ALA A 109 -12.69 35.50 -1.03
C ALA A 109 -12.47 34.83 -2.41
N ALA A 110 -11.71 35.47 -3.30
CA ALA A 110 -11.36 34.91 -4.60
C ALA A 110 -10.61 33.59 -4.47
N ALA A 111 -9.59 33.53 -3.59
CA ALA A 111 -8.79 32.34 -3.35
C ALA A 111 -9.63 31.19 -2.79
N LEU A 112 -10.47 31.46 -1.78
CA LEU A 112 -11.33 30.44 -1.14
C LEU A 112 -12.37 29.89 -2.12
N LEU A 113 -13.03 30.76 -2.90
CA LEU A 113 -14.02 30.32 -3.87
C LEU A 113 -13.38 29.53 -5.02
N PHE A 114 -12.20 29.95 -5.49
CA PHE A 114 -11.44 29.20 -6.48
C PHE A 114 -11.07 27.80 -5.98
N TYR A 115 -10.49 27.71 -4.77
CA TYR A 115 -10.14 26.43 -4.16
C TYR A 115 -11.37 25.52 -4.01
N ARG A 116 -12.46 26.05 -3.46
CA ARG A 116 -13.70 25.30 -3.23
C ARG A 116 -14.31 24.77 -4.54
N ASN A 117 -14.36 25.62 -5.57
CA ASN A 117 -15.07 25.29 -6.80
C ASN A 117 -14.21 24.52 -7.82
N ARG A 118 -12.88 24.64 -7.77
CA ARG A 118 -11.97 24.07 -8.78
C ARG A 118 -11.01 23.01 -8.25
N LEU A 119 -10.50 23.13 -7.01
CA LEU A 119 -9.42 22.28 -6.51
C LEU A 119 -9.90 21.20 -5.52
N LYS A 120 -10.85 21.54 -4.65
CA LYS A 120 -11.21 20.70 -3.50
C LYS A 120 -11.67 19.28 -3.89
N LYS A 121 -12.58 19.18 -4.88
CA LYS A 121 -13.15 17.89 -5.31
C LYS A 121 -12.11 16.97 -5.98
N PRO A 122 -11.42 17.36 -7.07
CA PRO A 122 -10.46 16.49 -7.74
C PRO A 122 -9.29 16.07 -6.83
N LEU A 123 -8.82 16.96 -5.94
CA LEU A 123 -7.76 16.60 -5.00
C LEU A 123 -8.23 15.54 -3.98
N ALA A 124 -9.49 15.62 -3.53
CA ALA A 124 -10.05 14.63 -2.62
C ALA A 124 -10.23 13.26 -3.30
N GLU A 125 -10.64 13.24 -4.57
CA GLU A 125 -10.75 12.02 -5.37
C GLU A 125 -9.38 11.37 -5.58
N LEU A 126 -8.37 12.13 -5.98
CA LEU A 126 -7.00 11.63 -6.14
C LEU A 126 -6.41 11.09 -4.82
N ARG A 127 -6.65 11.78 -3.70
CA ARG A 127 -6.22 11.29 -2.38
C ARG A 127 -6.85 9.93 -2.05
N THR A 128 -8.16 9.83 -2.22
CA THR A 128 -8.91 8.59 -1.94
C THR A 128 -8.45 7.45 -2.87
N ALA A 129 -8.25 7.76 -4.15
CA ALA A 129 -7.73 6.81 -5.12
C ALA A 129 -6.32 6.31 -4.73
N SER A 130 -5.44 7.21 -4.28
CA SER A 130 -4.10 6.83 -3.82
C SER A 130 -4.15 5.92 -2.59
N GLU A 131 -5.03 6.18 -1.63
CA GLU A 131 -5.22 5.32 -0.45
C GLU A 131 -5.74 3.93 -0.83
N LYS A 132 -6.69 3.85 -1.76
CA LYS A 132 -7.21 2.58 -2.28
C LYS A 132 -6.12 1.75 -2.98
N ILE A 133 -5.35 2.37 -3.88
CA ILE A 133 -4.23 1.71 -4.56
C ILE A 133 -3.20 1.19 -3.55
N ALA A 134 -2.87 1.98 -2.52
CA ALA A 134 -1.93 1.57 -1.48
C ALA A 134 -2.40 0.34 -0.68
N ASN A 135 -3.72 0.16 -0.56
CA ASN A 135 -4.34 -1.00 0.08
C ASN A 135 -4.62 -2.16 -0.90
N ASN A 136 -4.07 -2.13 -2.12
CA ASN A 136 -4.33 -3.09 -3.20
C ASN A 136 -5.81 -3.17 -3.65
N ASP A 137 -6.64 -2.17 -3.32
CA ASP A 137 -7.98 -2.02 -3.88
C ASP A 137 -7.88 -1.28 -5.21
N LEU A 138 -8.06 -2.00 -6.31
CA LEU A 138 -8.11 -1.45 -7.66
C LEU A 138 -9.53 -1.42 -8.23
N ASP A 139 -10.56 -1.84 -7.48
CA ASP A 139 -11.94 -1.92 -7.96
C ASP A 139 -12.68 -0.59 -7.75
N PHE A 140 -12.20 0.43 -8.45
CA PHE A 140 -12.81 1.75 -8.48
C PHE A 140 -12.45 2.46 -9.79
N SER A 141 -13.09 3.59 -10.06
CA SER A 141 -12.75 4.46 -11.18
C SER A 141 -12.65 5.91 -10.73
N ILE A 142 -11.80 6.68 -11.40
CA ILE A 142 -11.70 8.13 -11.21
C ILE A 142 -12.48 8.81 -12.33
N ASP A 143 -13.65 9.33 -12.00
CA ASP A 143 -14.52 10.06 -12.93
C ASP A 143 -14.50 11.57 -12.65
N TYR A 144 -13.55 12.25 -13.29
CA TYR A 144 -13.44 13.71 -13.23
C TYR A 144 -13.50 14.29 -14.65
N ASP A 145 -14.72 14.47 -15.15
CA ASP A 145 -15.03 14.95 -16.52
C ASP A 145 -14.90 16.48 -16.66
N ASN A 146 -13.71 17.02 -16.38
CA ASN A 146 -13.35 18.41 -16.68
C ASN A 146 -12.17 18.46 -17.63
N ASN A 147 -12.24 19.27 -18.70
CA ASN A 147 -11.16 19.42 -19.67
C ASN A 147 -10.08 20.43 -19.23
N ASP A 148 -9.77 20.47 -17.93
CA ASP A 148 -8.72 21.31 -17.36
C ASP A 148 -7.46 20.49 -17.01
N GLU A 149 -6.45 21.16 -16.45
CA GLU A 149 -5.19 20.54 -16.06
C GLU A 149 -5.38 19.44 -15.00
N LEU A 150 -6.38 19.56 -14.12
CA LEU A 150 -6.72 18.50 -13.15
C LEU A 150 -7.46 17.34 -13.80
N GLY A 151 -8.26 17.61 -14.84
CA GLY A 151 -8.83 16.62 -15.75
C GLY A 151 -7.79 15.69 -16.31
N GLN A 152 -6.77 16.28 -16.91
CA GLN A 152 -5.65 15.54 -17.50
C GLN A 152 -4.89 14.73 -16.43
N LEU A 153 -4.71 15.29 -15.24
CA LEU A 153 -4.09 14.57 -14.12
C LEU A 153 -4.93 13.37 -13.66
N CYS A 154 -6.24 13.54 -13.51
CA CYS A 154 -7.16 12.46 -13.14
C CYS A 154 -7.17 11.35 -14.20
N ALA A 155 -7.20 11.72 -15.49
CA ALA A 155 -7.10 10.78 -16.60
C ALA A 155 -5.77 10.00 -16.60
N SER A 156 -4.64 10.69 -16.33
CA SER A 156 -3.33 10.04 -16.21
C SER A 156 -3.30 9.04 -15.05
N PHE A 157 -3.94 9.38 -13.93
CA PHE A 157 -4.03 8.52 -12.77
C PHE A 157 -4.94 7.30 -13.02
N GLU A 158 -6.03 7.46 -13.76
CA GLU A 158 -6.90 6.35 -14.17
C GLU A 158 -6.17 5.39 -15.11
N ILE A 159 -5.34 5.90 -16.04
CA ILE A 159 -4.46 5.07 -16.88
C ILE A 159 -3.49 4.26 -16.02
N MET A 160 -2.90 4.89 -14.99
CA MET A 160 -2.01 4.18 -14.06
C MET A 160 -2.76 3.07 -13.30
N ARG A 161 -3.95 3.37 -12.75
CA ARG A 161 -4.77 2.39 -12.02
C ARG A 161 -5.18 1.21 -12.90
N THR A 162 -5.68 1.48 -14.11
CA THR A 162 -6.08 0.43 -15.08
C THR A 162 -4.90 -0.42 -15.52
N THR A 163 -3.73 0.19 -15.77
CA THR A 163 -2.50 -0.54 -16.12
C THR A 163 -2.04 -1.44 -14.97
N LEU A 164 -2.12 -0.96 -13.72
CA LEU A 164 -1.83 -1.79 -12.55
C LEU A 164 -2.79 -2.98 -12.46
N ALA A 165 -4.10 -2.74 -12.61
CA ALA A 165 -5.11 -3.79 -12.54
C ALA A 165 -4.90 -4.87 -13.62
N ASP A 166 -4.61 -4.46 -14.85
CA ASP A 166 -4.29 -5.36 -15.97
C ASP A 166 -3.00 -6.15 -15.71
N ASN A 167 -1.95 -5.49 -15.21
CA ASN A 167 -0.69 -6.16 -14.86
C ASN A 167 -0.88 -7.20 -13.75
N PHE A 168 -1.64 -6.89 -12.70
CA PHE A 168 -1.98 -7.84 -11.64
C PHE A 168 -2.75 -9.04 -12.18
N SER A 169 -3.77 -8.80 -13.02
CA SER A 169 -4.55 -9.85 -13.66
C SER A 169 -3.70 -10.76 -14.55
N LYS A 170 -2.83 -10.17 -15.39
CA LYS A 170 -1.89 -10.92 -16.24
C LYS A 170 -0.92 -11.77 -15.43
N MET A 171 -0.34 -11.20 -14.36
CA MET A 171 0.57 -11.91 -13.48
C MET A 171 -0.14 -13.08 -12.78
N TRP A 172 -1.35 -12.85 -12.27
CA TRP A 172 -2.17 -13.91 -11.67
C TRP A 172 -2.45 -15.05 -12.65
N ARG A 173 -2.85 -14.72 -13.88
CA ARG A 173 -3.07 -15.73 -14.91
C ARG A 173 -1.80 -16.52 -15.24
N GLN A 174 -0.64 -15.87 -15.31
CA GLN A 174 0.64 -16.55 -15.56
C GLN A 174 1.03 -17.50 -14.42
N VAL A 175 0.78 -17.12 -13.16
CA VAL A 175 1.01 -17.99 -12.00
C VAL A 175 0.09 -19.20 -12.10
N GLU A 176 -1.19 -19.00 -12.38
CA GLU A 176 -2.17 -20.08 -12.49
C GLU A 176 -1.88 -21.03 -13.67
N GLU A 177 -1.53 -20.49 -14.84
CA GLU A 177 -1.12 -21.28 -16.01
C GLU A 177 0.15 -22.11 -15.71
N ARG A 178 1.14 -21.53 -15.01
CA ARG A 178 2.34 -22.28 -14.57
C ARG A 178 1.97 -23.40 -13.61
N LYS A 179 1.08 -23.15 -12.65
CA LYS A 179 0.58 -24.18 -11.72
C LYS A 179 -0.13 -25.31 -12.46
N ALA A 180 -1.00 -24.98 -13.41
CA ALA A 180 -1.75 -25.95 -14.20
C ALA A 180 -0.83 -26.81 -15.09
N LEU A 181 0.12 -26.18 -15.79
CA LEU A 181 1.12 -26.87 -16.61
C LEU A 181 1.98 -27.82 -15.78
N ASN A 182 2.44 -27.38 -14.61
CA ASN A 182 3.24 -28.20 -13.72
C ASN A 182 2.50 -29.48 -13.28
N ALA A 183 1.20 -29.37 -13.01
CA ALA A 183 0.38 -30.52 -12.65
C ALA A 183 0.13 -31.48 -13.82
N ALA A 184 -0.14 -30.94 -15.01
CA ALA A 184 -0.30 -31.75 -16.22
C ALA A 184 0.97 -32.55 -16.54
N PHE A 185 2.14 -31.90 -16.49
CA PHE A 185 3.43 -32.59 -16.70
C PHE A 185 3.69 -33.69 -15.67
N ALA A 186 3.39 -33.44 -14.39
CA ALA A 186 3.54 -34.47 -13.36
C ALA A 186 2.62 -35.68 -13.63
N HIS A 187 1.37 -35.45 -14.04
CA HIS A 187 0.47 -36.54 -14.38
C HIS A 187 1.01 -37.37 -15.57
N ASP A 188 1.39 -36.71 -16.66
CA ASP A 188 1.79 -37.37 -17.90
C ASP A 188 3.13 -38.09 -17.79
N LEU A 189 4.02 -37.67 -16.89
CA LEU A 189 5.28 -38.36 -16.61
C LEU A 189 5.10 -39.63 -15.75
N ARG A 190 4.03 -39.72 -14.94
CA ARG A 190 3.81 -40.88 -14.04
C ARG A 190 3.60 -42.17 -14.82
N THR A 191 2.84 -42.12 -15.92
CA THR A 191 2.51 -43.27 -16.76
C THR A 191 3.75 -43.92 -17.41
N PRO A 192 4.60 -43.21 -18.17
CA PRO A 192 5.80 -43.81 -18.77
C PRO A 192 6.82 -44.26 -17.72
N LEU A 193 6.92 -43.57 -16.57
CA LEU A 193 7.80 -44.02 -15.47
C LEU A 193 7.34 -45.36 -14.87
N THR A 194 6.03 -45.57 -14.73
CA THR A 194 5.46 -46.84 -14.25
C THR A 194 5.82 -47.99 -15.21
N VAL A 195 5.77 -47.74 -16.52
CA VAL A 195 6.17 -48.74 -17.54
C VAL A 195 7.67 -49.01 -17.48
N LEU A 196 8.51 -47.98 -17.40
CA LEU A 196 9.96 -48.14 -17.27
C LEU A 196 10.35 -48.92 -16.01
N LYS A 197 9.64 -48.68 -14.89
CA LYS A 197 9.83 -49.42 -13.65
C LYS A 197 9.52 -50.90 -13.82
N GLY A 198 8.41 -51.24 -14.46
CA GLY A 198 8.06 -52.63 -14.76
C GLY A 198 9.12 -53.35 -15.61
N TYR A 199 9.61 -52.72 -16.68
CA TYR A 199 10.70 -53.30 -17.47
C TYR A 199 12.00 -53.43 -16.68
N ASN A 200 12.31 -52.46 -15.82
CA ASN A 200 13.48 -52.52 -14.97
C ASN A 200 13.41 -53.67 -13.96
N GLU A 201 12.25 -53.89 -13.33
CA GLU A 201 12.00 -55.02 -12.43
C GLU A 201 12.18 -56.37 -13.14
N MET A 202 11.73 -56.48 -14.40
CA MET A 202 11.98 -57.67 -15.23
C MET A 202 13.47 -57.88 -15.57
N LEU A 203 14.22 -56.80 -15.82
CA LEU A 203 15.65 -56.90 -16.12
C LEU A 203 16.48 -57.25 -14.87
N GLN A 204 15.99 -56.91 -13.68
CA GLN A 204 16.62 -57.29 -12.41
C GLN A 204 16.53 -58.79 -12.12
N THR A 205 15.63 -59.53 -12.78
CA THR A 205 15.55 -61.00 -12.67
C THR A 205 16.39 -61.72 -13.73
N SER A 206 17.27 -61.02 -14.45
CA SER A 206 18.15 -61.62 -15.45
C SER A 206 19.27 -62.46 -14.83
N ASP A 207 19.60 -63.59 -15.44
CA ASP A 207 20.73 -64.45 -15.03
C ASP A 207 22.11 -63.82 -15.34
N ASN A 208 22.15 -62.75 -16.14
CA ASN A 208 23.37 -62.03 -16.47
C ASN A 208 23.67 -60.96 -15.40
N SER A 209 24.79 -61.12 -14.68
CA SER A 209 25.21 -60.21 -13.60
C SER A 209 25.39 -58.76 -14.06
N GLN A 210 25.90 -58.53 -15.27
CA GLN A 210 26.10 -57.18 -15.82
C GLN A 210 24.76 -56.52 -16.18
N THR A 211 23.79 -57.30 -16.68
CA THR A 211 22.42 -56.84 -16.93
C THR A 211 21.71 -56.48 -15.63
N MET A 212 21.83 -57.32 -14.60
CA MET A 212 21.25 -57.08 -13.27
C MET A 212 21.83 -55.82 -12.61
N GLU A 213 23.15 -55.61 -12.67
CA GLU A 213 23.79 -54.40 -12.13
C GLU A 213 23.36 -53.12 -12.87
N THR A 214 23.23 -53.22 -14.21
CA THR A 214 22.71 -52.13 -15.03
C THR A 214 21.26 -51.80 -14.67
N ALA A 215 20.41 -52.81 -14.50
CA ALA A 215 19.01 -52.67 -14.08
C ALA A 215 18.86 -52.17 -12.63
N ALA A 216 19.78 -52.52 -11.73
CA ALA A 216 19.82 -51.92 -10.40
C ALA A 216 20.09 -50.42 -10.46
N THR A 217 21.00 -50.00 -11.35
CA THR A 217 21.32 -48.58 -11.56
C THR A 217 20.17 -47.83 -12.21
N MET A 218 19.57 -48.37 -13.27
CA MET A 218 18.38 -47.79 -13.92
C MET A 218 17.20 -47.66 -12.96
N GLY A 219 16.94 -48.67 -12.11
CA GLY A 219 15.90 -48.62 -11.09
C GLY A 219 16.05 -47.47 -10.11
N LYS A 220 17.30 -47.13 -9.71
CA LYS A 220 17.58 -45.94 -8.89
C LYS A 220 17.21 -44.65 -9.61
N HIS A 221 17.50 -44.53 -10.91
CA HIS A 221 17.13 -43.35 -11.70
C HIS A 221 15.62 -43.22 -11.91
N ILE A 222 14.92 -44.33 -12.18
CA ILE A 222 13.45 -44.35 -12.32
C ILE A 222 12.80 -43.93 -11.00
N SER A 223 13.24 -44.48 -9.86
CA SER A 223 12.72 -44.11 -8.54
C SER A 223 12.93 -42.62 -8.22
N ARG A 224 14.07 -42.05 -8.65
CA ARG A 224 14.31 -40.60 -8.53
C ARG A 224 13.30 -39.79 -9.34
N MET A 225 13.02 -40.18 -10.57
CA MET A 225 12.03 -39.50 -11.41
C MET A 225 10.61 -39.63 -10.84
N GLU A 226 10.23 -40.79 -10.29
CA GLU A 226 8.95 -40.96 -9.59
C GLU A 226 8.82 -39.98 -8.42
N ASN A 227 9.88 -39.82 -7.63
CA ASN A 227 9.92 -38.85 -6.53
C ASN A 227 9.80 -37.40 -7.02
N TYR A 228 10.41 -37.05 -8.15
CA TYR A 228 10.30 -35.70 -8.75
C TYR A 228 8.86 -35.39 -9.16
N VAL A 229 8.26 -36.33 -9.89
CA VAL A 229 6.87 -36.22 -10.37
C VAL A 229 5.89 -36.16 -9.20
N SER A 230 6.07 -37.02 -8.19
CA SER A 230 5.24 -37.01 -6.97
C SER A 230 5.35 -35.67 -6.24
N SER A 231 6.57 -35.17 -6.05
CA SER A 231 6.79 -33.90 -5.35
C SER A 231 6.21 -32.71 -6.12
N MET A 232 6.36 -32.68 -7.45
CA MET A 232 5.77 -31.65 -8.32
C MET A 232 4.23 -31.66 -8.26
N SER A 233 3.62 -32.84 -8.25
CA SER A 233 2.16 -33.00 -8.08
C SER A 233 1.67 -32.58 -6.70
N ASN A 234 2.47 -32.80 -5.65
CA ASN A 234 2.09 -32.49 -4.28
C ASN A 234 2.17 -30.98 -3.97
N ILE A 235 3.11 -30.25 -4.55
CA ILE A 235 3.23 -28.79 -4.35
C ILE A 235 1.92 -28.07 -4.67
N ARG A 236 1.30 -28.34 -5.82
CA ARG A 236 0.02 -27.71 -6.20
C ARG A 236 -1.08 -27.95 -5.17
N ARG A 237 -1.24 -29.21 -4.75
CA ARG A 237 -2.24 -29.55 -3.74
C ARG A 237 -1.98 -28.75 -2.47
N MET A 238 -0.72 -28.66 -2.04
CA MET A 238 -0.33 -27.98 -0.81
C MET A 238 -0.46 -26.46 -0.90
N GLU A 239 -0.14 -25.83 -2.03
CA GLU A 239 -0.28 -24.38 -2.26
C GLU A 239 -1.73 -23.89 -2.17
N ASP A 240 -2.69 -24.75 -2.52
CA ASP A 240 -4.11 -24.41 -2.50
C ASP A 240 -4.83 -24.96 -1.24
N THR A 241 -4.13 -25.76 -0.41
CA THR A 241 -4.74 -26.34 0.81
C THR A 241 -4.83 -25.27 1.90
N GLN A 242 -6.05 -25.02 2.36
CA GLN A 242 -6.26 -24.22 3.56
C GLN A 242 -6.11 -25.09 4.81
N PRO A 243 -5.55 -24.54 5.91
CA PRO A 243 -5.39 -25.28 7.15
C PRO A 243 -6.75 -25.62 7.77
N GLU A 244 -6.91 -26.87 8.22
CA GLU A 244 -8.10 -27.31 8.93
C GLU A 244 -7.91 -27.07 10.44
N TYR A 245 -8.25 -25.86 10.89
CA TYR A 245 -8.12 -25.48 12.30
C TYR A 245 -9.06 -26.29 13.20
N LYS A 246 -8.47 -27.06 14.12
CA LYS A 246 -9.15 -27.80 15.18
C LYS A 246 -8.57 -27.42 16.52
N LEU A 247 -9.42 -27.35 17.55
CA LEU A 247 -8.97 -27.16 18.92
C LEU A 247 -8.24 -28.45 19.37
N ILE A 248 -6.93 -28.34 19.60
CA ILE A 248 -6.06 -29.48 19.90
C ILE A 248 -5.35 -29.26 21.23
N ASP A 249 -5.33 -30.30 22.06
CA ASP A 249 -4.46 -30.35 23.23
C ASP A 249 -2.99 -30.47 22.79
N LEU A 250 -2.16 -29.50 23.19
CA LEU A 250 -0.77 -29.45 22.72
C LEU A 250 0.11 -30.57 23.28
N GLN A 251 -0.18 -31.05 24.50
CA GLN A 251 0.62 -32.11 25.16
C GLN A 251 0.59 -33.45 24.39
N PRO A 252 -0.58 -34.00 24.02
CA PRO A 252 -0.66 -35.17 23.13
C PRO A 252 0.01 -34.97 21.77
N LEU A 253 -0.15 -33.78 21.17
CA LEU A 253 0.47 -33.46 19.89
C LEU A 253 2.00 -33.50 19.99
N VAL A 254 2.58 -32.76 20.95
CA VAL A 254 4.03 -32.72 21.19
C VAL A 254 4.59 -34.12 21.47
N SER A 255 3.88 -34.93 22.27
CA SER A 255 4.30 -36.30 22.57
C SER A 255 4.37 -37.16 21.32
N SER A 256 3.34 -37.10 20.47
CA SER A 256 3.30 -37.82 19.19
C SER A 256 4.41 -37.40 18.22
N LEU A 257 4.69 -36.09 18.16
CA LEU A 257 5.78 -35.54 17.33
C LEU A 257 7.16 -35.99 17.84
N TYR A 258 7.38 -35.96 19.16
CA TYR A 258 8.61 -36.45 19.77
C TYR A 258 8.82 -37.95 19.52
N ASP A 259 7.79 -38.77 19.70
CA ASP A 259 7.90 -40.22 19.46
C ASP A 259 8.24 -40.53 18.00
N SER A 260 7.60 -39.81 17.07
CA SER A 260 7.90 -39.91 15.64
C SER A 260 9.35 -39.51 15.34
N ALA A 261 9.80 -38.38 15.91
CA ALA A 261 11.17 -37.91 15.76
C ALA A 261 12.19 -38.91 16.32
N LYS A 262 11.91 -39.49 17.49
CA LYS A 262 12.77 -40.46 18.18
C LYS A 262 13.02 -41.70 17.33
N ILE A 263 11.98 -42.21 16.65
CA ILE A 263 12.10 -43.35 15.73
C ILE A 263 13.06 -43.01 14.58
N ILE A 264 12.92 -41.83 13.97
CA ILE A 264 13.75 -41.40 12.83
C ILE A 264 15.21 -41.22 13.27
N CYS A 265 15.46 -40.54 14.39
CA CYS A 265 16.80 -40.34 14.93
C CYS A 265 17.48 -41.66 15.28
N THR A 266 16.78 -42.56 16.00
CA THR A 266 17.33 -43.86 16.42
C THR A 266 17.70 -44.73 15.22
N LYS A 267 16.85 -44.77 14.19
CA LYS A 267 17.11 -45.52 12.95
C LYS A 267 18.39 -45.06 12.22
N ASN A 268 18.76 -43.79 12.39
CA ASN A 268 19.94 -43.18 11.76
C ASN A 268 21.11 -43.01 12.75
N GLY A 269 21.05 -43.63 13.94
CA GLY A 269 22.12 -43.59 14.93
C GLY A 269 22.37 -42.20 15.51
N LYS A 270 21.34 -41.35 15.62
CA LYS A 270 21.43 -39.99 16.21
C LYS A 270 20.73 -39.95 17.57
N GLU A 271 21.29 -39.18 18.50
CA GLU A 271 20.66 -38.87 19.78
C GLU A 271 19.64 -37.74 19.62
N LEU A 272 18.47 -37.86 20.27
CA LEU A 272 17.41 -36.85 20.25
C LEU A 272 17.16 -36.27 21.65
N ILE A 273 17.32 -34.95 21.79
CA ILE A 273 16.99 -34.19 23.00
C ILE A 273 15.65 -33.48 22.81
N LEU A 274 14.76 -33.58 23.81
CA LEU A 274 13.50 -32.83 23.87
C LEU A 274 13.63 -31.63 24.80
N GLN A 275 13.25 -30.45 24.33
CA GLN A 275 13.06 -29.24 25.12
C GLN A 275 11.60 -28.79 25.01
N ASN A 276 10.80 -29.01 26.04
CA ASN A 276 9.37 -28.71 26.00
C ASN A 276 9.00 -27.67 27.07
N ASP A 277 8.69 -26.45 26.65
CA ASP A 277 8.25 -25.35 27.53
C ASP A 277 6.73 -25.14 27.46
N ILE A 278 5.98 -26.09 26.90
CA ILE A 278 4.53 -25.98 26.72
C ILE A 278 3.77 -26.44 27.97
N SER A 279 3.00 -25.51 28.55
CA SER A 279 2.03 -25.80 29.62
C SER A 279 0.72 -26.39 29.05
N VAL A 280 -0.15 -26.92 29.92
CA VAL A 280 -1.46 -27.47 29.50
C VAL A 280 -2.33 -26.36 28.92
N LEU A 281 -2.44 -26.32 27.59
CA LEU A 281 -3.20 -25.34 26.83
C LEU A 281 -3.75 -25.99 25.55
N GLN A 282 -4.90 -25.49 25.09
CA GLN A 282 -5.47 -25.82 23.79
C GLN A 282 -5.28 -24.66 22.82
N LEU A 283 -4.91 -24.98 21.58
CA LEU A 283 -4.84 -24.02 20.47
C LEU A 283 -5.61 -24.54 19.28
N SER A 284 -6.16 -23.61 18.48
CA SER A 284 -6.79 -23.96 17.22
C SER A 284 -5.72 -24.07 16.15
N LEU A 285 -5.35 -25.29 15.77
CA LEU A 285 -4.22 -25.58 14.88
C LEU A 285 -4.59 -26.71 13.91
N ASP A 286 -3.74 -26.95 12.91
CA ASP A 286 -3.85 -28.12 12.03
C ASP A 286 -2.72 -29.08 12.40
N SER A 287 -3.09 -30.20 13.03
CA SER A 287 -2.11 -31.20 13.46
C SER A 287 -1.38 -31.86 12.29
N ALA A 288 -2.01 -31.98 11.12
CA ALA A 288 -1.42 -32.63 9.95
C ALA A 288 -0.30 -31.75 9.36
N PHE A 289 -0.54 -30.45 9.26
CA PHE A 289 0.48 -29.49 8.80
C PHE A 289 1.68 -29.49 9.75
N ILE A 290 1.44 -29.38 11.06
CA ILE A 290 2.50 -29.37 12.07
C ILE A 290 3.31 -30.68 12.01
N SER A 291 2.64 -31.83 11.90
CA SER A 291 3.30 -33.14 11.80
C SER A 291 4.17 -33.25 10.54
N GLN A 292 3.68 -32.75 9.41
CA GLN A 292 4.44 -32.75 8.16
C GLN A 292 5.68 -31.86 8.25
N VAL A 293 5.55 -30.66 8.82
CA VAL A 293 6.69 -29.77 9.05
C VAL A 293 7.69 -30.43 10.00
N CYS A 294 7.25 -30.97 11.13
CA CYS A 294 8.11 -31.66 12.09
C CYS A 294 8.91 -32.79 11.44
N ASN A 295 8.25 -33.66 10.69
CA ASN A 295 8.92 -34.78 10.01
C ASN A 295 9.95 -34.29 8.97
N ASN A 296 9.65 -33.23 8.23
CA ASN A 296 10.59 -32.64 7.27
C ASN A 296 11.80 -32.02 7.98
N LEU A 297 11.58 -31.28 9.07
CA LEU A 297 12.66 -30.66 9.83
C LEU A 297 13.56 -31.71 10.49
N ILE A 298 12.98 -32.76 11.09
CA ILE A 298 13.74 -33.86 11.70
C ILE A 298 14.51 -34.66 10.65
N SER A 299 13.90 -34.99 9.52
CA SER A 299 14.58 -35.66 8.40
C SER A 299 15.77 -34.85 7.91
N ASN A 300 15.61 -33.52 7.80
CA ASN A 300 16.69 -32.62 7.43
C ASN A 300 17.80 -32.58 8.49
N ALA A 301 17.43 -32.45 9.76
CA ALA A 301 18.39 -32.40 10.87
C ALA A 301 19.21 -33.71 10.99
N VAL A 302 18.56 -34.87 10.90
CA VAL A 302 19.23 -36.18 10.99
C VAL A 302 20.26 -36.39 9.88
N ARG A 303 19.98 -35.88 8.68
CA ARG A 303 20.88 -35.96 7.52
C ARG A 303 22.18 -35.17 7.74
N TYR A 304 22.09 -33.99 8.35
CA TYR A 304 23.23 -33.08 8.51
C TYR A 304 23.91 -33.16 9.88
N ALA A 305 23.21 -33.67 10.89
CA ALA A 305 23.75 -33.87 12.23
C ALA A 305 24.95 -34.80 12.21
N ARG A 306 25.95 -34.51 13.04
CA ARG A 306 27.04 -35.45 13.35
C ARG A 306 26.51 -36.51 14.30
N THR A 307 25.96 -36.11 15.43
CA THR A 307 25.52 -37.03 16.49
C THR A 307 24.21 -36.64 17.15
N LEU A 308 23.90 -35.34 17.20
CA LEU A 308 22.86 -34.81 18.07
C LEU A 308 21.81 -34.01 17.29
N VAL A 309 20.55 -34.27 17.61
CA VAL A 309 19.40 -33.47 17.17
C VAL A 309 18.63 -33.02 18.42
N THR A 310 18.25 -31.75 18.47
CA THR A 310 17.39 -31.18 19.52
C THR A 310 16.09 -30.74 18.90
N ILE A 311 14.97 -31.20 19.45
CA ILE A 311 13.62 -30.71 19.10
C ILE A 311 13.09 -29.88 20.27
N SER A 312 12.62 -28.68 19.98
CA SER A 312 12.02 -27.78 20.98
C SER A 312 10.63 -27.31 20.59
N PHE A 313 9.80 -27.14 21.62
CA PHE A 313 8.42 -26.67 21.49
C PHE A 313 8.19 -25.55 22.50
N THR A 314 7.80 -24.37 22.01
CA THR A 314 7.49 -23.21 22.84
C THR A 314 6.21 -22.52 22.37
N LEU A 315 5.56 -21.78 23.27
CA LEU A 315 4.43 -20.92 22.95
C LEU A 315 4.90 -19.48 22.75
N HIS A 316 4.45 -18.84 21.68
CA HIS A 316 4.79 -17.45 21.36
C HIS A 316 3.57 -16.77 20.71
N ASP A 317 3.19 -15.56 21.15
CA ASP A 317 2.13 -14.73 20.55
C ASP A 317 0.86 -15.48 20.09
N ASN A 318 0.31 -16.35 20.96
CA ASN A 318 -0.85 -17.19 20.66
C ASN A 318 -0.63 -18.18 19.49
N GLY A 319 0.56 -18.76 19.42
CA GLY A 319 0.94 -19.76 18.43
C GLY A 319 1.96 -20.76 18.96
N LEU A 320 2.16 -21.83 18.20
CA LEU A 320 3.15 -22.87 18.46
C LEU A 320 4.44 -22.57 17.68
N LEU A 321 5.56 -22.50 18.39
CA LEU A 321 6.89 -22.46 17.79
C LEU A 321 7.57 -23.83 17.97
N LEU A 322 7.75 -24.53 16.86
CA LEU A 322 8.51 -25.78 16.77
C LEU A 322 9.91 -25.44 16.24
N SER A 323 10.98 -25.84 16.95
CA SER A 323 12.34 -25.70 16.42
C SER A 323 13.06 -27.04 16.42
N VAL A 324 13.90 -27.24 15.40
CA VAL A 324 14.79 -28.39 15.29
C VAL A 324 16.20 -27.88 15.04
N SER A 325 17.13 -28.29 15.88
CA SER A 325 18.55 -27.96 15.79
C SER A 325 19.42 -29.20 15.66
N ASP A 326 20.46 -29.13 14.84
CA ASP A 326 21.47 -30.16 14.65
C ASP A 326 22.87 -29.66 15.03
N ASP A 327 23.78 -30.61 15.25
CA ASP A 327 25.21 -30.38 15.51
C ASP A 327 26.09 -30.50 14.25
N GLY A 328 25.53 -30.26 13.06
CA GLY A 328 26.20 -30.38 11.76
C GLY A 328 27.09 -29.20 11.37
N ASN A 329 27.29 -29.01 10.06
CA ASN A 329 28.09 -27.90 9.52
C ASN A 329 27.29 -26.60 9.34
N GLY A 330 25.97 -26.65 9.54
CA GLY A 330 25.06 -25.56 9.22
C GLY A 330 25.01 -25.23 7.72
N PHE A 331 24.49 -24.05 7.39
CA PHE A 331 24.39 -23.54 6.03
C PHE A 331 25.54 -22.56 5.72
N ASP A 332 26.14 -22.62 4.53
CA ASP A 332 26.96 -21.49 4.07
C ASP A 332 26.10 -20.25 3.80
N LYS A 333 26.74 -19.08 3.61
CA LYS A 333 26.03 -17.79 3.47
C LYS A 333 25.05 -17.77 2.29
N ASP A 334 25.42 -18.37 1.16
CA ASP A 334 24.58 -18.36 -0.04
C ASP A 334 23.45 -19.38 0.08
N SER A 335 23.75 -20.56 0.65
CA SER A 335 22.75 -21.58 0.93
C SER A 335 21.72 -21.12 1.95
N LEU A 336 22.12 -20.39 2.99
CA LEU A 336 21.19 -19.91 4.02
C LEU A 336 20.09 -19.01 3.43
N GLN A 337 20.42 -18.19 2.45
CA GLN A 337 19.44 -17.32 1.76
C GLN A 337 18.50 -18.09 0.84
N LYS A 338 18.93 -19.24 0.32
CA LYS A 338 18.20 -20.04 -0.66
C LYS A 338 17.60 -21.32 -0.09
N ALA A 339 17.88 -21.65 1.17
CA ALA A 339 17.54 -22.94 1.79
C ALA A 339 16.04 -23.29 1.73
N ALA A 340 15.17 -22.27 1.80
CA ALA A 340 13.72 -22.45 1.69
C ALA A 340 13.17 -22.26 0.26
N ASN A 341 14.02 -22.08 -0.74
CA ASN A 341 13.57 -21.98 -2.14
C ASN A 341 13.27 -23.37 -2.69
N PRO A 342 12.26 -23.51 -3.57
CA PRO A 342 11.93 -24.79 -4.15
C PRO A 342 13.11 -25.32 -5.00
N TYR A 343 13.34 -26.63 -4.93
CA TYR A 343 14.40 -27.34 -5.67
C TYR A 343 15.83 -26.98 -5.27
N PHE A 344 16.03 -26.24 -4.18
CA PHE A 344 17.37 -25.89 -3.71
C PHE A 344 18.02 -27.03 -2.91
N THR A 345 19.25 -27.38 -3.24
CA THR A 345 20.08 -28.31 -2.46
C THR A 345 21.52 -27.81 -2.42
N GLY A 346 22.15 -27.85 -1.24
CA GLY A 346 23.57 -27.56 -1.06
C GLY A 346 24.49 -28.73 -1.42
N GLU A 347 23.93 -29.90 -1.69
CA GLU A 347 24.69 -31.09 -2.08
C GLU A 347 24.78 -31.25 -3.60
N SER A 348 25.96 -31.65 -4.07
CA SER A 348 26.27 -31.98 -5.46
C SER A 348 25.64 -33.30 -5.94
N ASN A 349 25.19 -34.15 -5.01
CA ASN A 349 24.46 -35.39 -5.32
C ASN A 349 22.95 -35.19 -5.09
N HIS A 350 22.21 -34.97 -6.18
CA HIS A 350 20.74 -34.82 -6.19
C HIS A 350 19.97 -36.14 -5.90
N SER A 351 20.62 -37.14 -5.30
CA SER A 351 20.18 -38.53 -5.36
C SER A 351 19.03 -38.90 -4.43
N GLU A 352 18.82 -38.17 -3.33
CA GLU A 352 17.90 -38.58 -2.27
C GLU A 352 16.88 -37.50 -1.86
N HIS A 353 17.17 -36.21 -2.04
CA HIS A 353 16.29 -35.13 -1.57
C HIS A 353 16.21 -33.99 -2.58
N PHE A 354 14.98 -33.64 -2.97
CA PHE A 354 14.70 -32.74 -4.09
C PHE A 354 14.67 -31.25 -3.72
N GLY A 355 15.18 -30.88 -2.54
CA GLY A 355 15.21 -29.47 -2.12
C GLY A 355 13.85 -28.84 -1.84
N LEU A 356 12.82 -29.67 -1.59
CA LEU A 356 11.45 -29.19 -1.36
C LEU A 356 11.04 -29.21 0.11
N GLY A 357 11.77 -29.91 0.98
CA GLY A 357 11.37 -30.08 2.38
C GLY A 357 11.19 -28.76 3.11
N LEU A 358 12.20 -27.88 3.07
CA LEU A 358 12.14 -26.56 3.72
C LEU A 358 11.17 -25.60 3.02
N TYR A 359 11.03 -25.69 1.69
CA TYR A 359 10.03 -24.92 0.96
C TYR A 359 8.60 -25.31 1.40
N ILE A 360 8.32 -26.60 1.52
CA ILE A 360 7.05 -27.11 2.06
C ILE A 360 6.84 -26.62 3.49
N CYS A 361 7.86 -26.65 4.33
CA CYS A 361 7.75 -26.14 5.70
C CYS A 361 7.36 -24.67 5.72
N LYS A 362 8.00 -23.85 4.87
CA LYS A 362 7.71 -22.44 4.73
C LYS A 362 6.26 -22.22 4.29
N LEU A 363 5.82 -22.91 3.24
CA LEU A 363 4.46 -22.81 2.70
C LEU A 363 3.40 -23.17 3.76
N LEU A 364 3.58 -24.28 4.47
CA LEU A 364 2.63 -24.71 5.51
C LEU A 364 2.59 -23.74 6.71
N CYS A 365 3.73 -23.15 7.09
CA CYS A 365 3.75 -22.10 8.12
C CYS A 365 3.02 -20.84 7.65
N GLU A 366 3.22 -20.43 6.40
CA GLU A 366 2.55 -19.25 5.81
C GLU A 366 1.02 -19.44 5.72
N HIS A 367 0.54 -20.65 5.39
CA HIS A 367 -0.88 -20.99 5.47
C HIS A 367 -1.46 -20.86 6.90
N HIS A 368 -0.65 -21.13 7.93
CA HIS A 368 -0.96 -20.87 9.33
C HIS A 368 -0.75 -19.42 9.77
N ASN A 369 -0.60 -18.47 8.83
CA ASN A 369 -0.25 -17.07 9.12
C ASN A 369 1.00 -16.93 10.01
N GLY A 370 1.92 -17.89 9.90
CA GLY A 370 3.17 -17.96 10.62
C GLY A 370 4.37 -17.82 9.69
N TYR A 371 5.52 -18.36 10.09
CA TYR A 371 6.76 -18.23 9.32
C TYR A 371 7.75 -19.38 9.59
N LEU A 372 8.68 -19.57 8.66
CA LEU A 372 9.84 -20.43 8.83
C LEU A 372 11.10 -19.56 8.96
N GLN A 373 11.93 -19.85 9.94
CA GLN A 373 13.19 -19.15 10.18
C GLN A 373 14.34 -20.15 10.24
N ILE A 374 15.39 -19.87 9.46
CA ILE A 374 16.58 -20.72 9.35
C ILE A 374 17.77 -19.89 9.87
N ARG A 375 18.54 -20.45 10.79
CA ARG A 375 19.74 -19.84 11.35
C ARG A 375 20.83 -20.89 11.55
N ASN A 376 22.08 -20.46 11.52
CA ASN A 376 23.17 -21.27 12.03
C ASN A 376 23.31 -21.10 13.54
N THR A 377 23.69 -22.17 14.22
CA THR A 377 24.16 -22.16 15.60
C THR A 377 25.69 -22.18 15.60
N VAL A 378 26.32 -22.16 16.79
CA VAL A 378 27.78 -22.25 16.91
C VAL A 378 28.33 -23.53 16.27
N ASN A 379 27.57 -24.62 16.34
CA ASN A 379 28.01 -25.96 15.96
C ASN A 379 27.04 -26.68 15.01
N GLY A 380 26.21 -25.95 14.25
CA GLY A 380 25.25 -26.55 13.30
C GLY A 380 24.17 -25.58 12.81
N ALA A 381 22.96 -26.08 12.58
CA ALA A 381 21.81 -25.26 12.19
C ALA A 381 20.65 -25.36 13.19
N ASN A 382 19.77 -24.36 13.15
CA ASN A 382 18.48 -24.37 13.82
C ASN A 382 17.42 -23.84 12.85
N VAL A 383 16.37 -24.63 12.67
CA VAL A 383 15.20 -24.27 11.86
C VAL A 383 13.98 -24.21 12.75
N SER A 384 13.33 -23.04 12.78
CA SER A 384 12.16 -22.76 13.61
C SER A 384 10.95 -22.50 12.73
N ALA A 385 9.87 -23.23 12.97
CA ALA A 385 8.57 -23.13 12.32
C ALA A 385 7.54 -22.57 13.32
N TYR A 386 6.93 -21.44 12.98
CA TYR A 386 5.90 -20.80 13.78
C TYR A 386 4.52 -21.02 13.14
N PHE A 387 3.54 -21.43 13.94
CA PHE A 387 2.15 -21.64 13.54
C PHE A 387 1.25 -20.77 14.42
N LYS A 388 0.58 -19.79 13.83
CA LYS A 388 -0.30 -18.89 14.57
C LYS A 388 -1.67 -19.54 14.78
N SER A 389 -2.20 -19.50 16.00
CA SER A 389 -3.61 -19.82 16.23
C SER A 389 -4.45 -18.59 15.85
N PRO A 390 -5.53 -18.74 15.06
CA PRO A 390 -6.49 -17.66 14.89
C PRO A 390 -7.06 -17.26 16.26
N THR A 391 -7.22 -15.96 16.47
CA THR A 391 -7.97 -15.43 17.61
C THR A 391 -9.44 -15.78 17.41
N LEU A 392 -10.02 -16.50 18.38
CA LEU A 392 -11.44 -16.83 18.45
C LEU A 392 -12.31 -15.58 18.53
#